data_AF-A0A2T0L9Z2-F1
#
_entry.id   AF-A0A2T0L9Z2-F1
#
_cell.length_a   1.000
_cell.length_b   1.000
_cell.length_c   1.000
_cell.angle_alpha   90.00
_cell.angle_beta   90.00
_cell.angle_gamma   90.00
#
_symmetry.space_group_name_H-M   'P 1'
#
loop_
_entity.id
_entity.type
_entity.pdbx_description
1 polymer ?
#
loop_
_entity_poly.entity_id
_entity_poly.type
_entity_poly.pdbx_seq_one_letter_code
_entity_poly.pdbx_strand_id
1 'polypeptide(L)'
;MTQRDLLTASAIETEGFTLETLTPLFMHGNRKNLEVRVPSIKGVLRYWWRTLQDSPSKELIKRETAKFGGITGDQGCRSPVRFRLELSETKMDSSPLLPHRTSKKRYSPAIGAHQSLRLLMVHLKRDAESAGEDGLTLKEEHSLYVRWMLLLSGFGQRARRGAGAVQYEGFQWRTSSDIQNTLRDLLTRLKRDDAFQFPPPESGCLLRRKEKPQRIHPQINAVWVGEPSLSAEKVRERISRAGHRANSGGGPLGSSKPRFASPLHCTVRRVGQGYVPVITEVTSRDMEKNHYRDARNRFLQILGVNV
;
A
#
# COMPACT_ATOMS: atom_id res chain seq x y z
N MET A 1 21.56 -28.91 -22.87
CA MET A 1 20.45 -28.04 -23.32
C MET A 1 20.01 -28.54 -24.68
N THR A 2 18.77 -29.01 -24.82
CA THR A 2 18.27 -29.59 -26.08
C THR A 2 17.65 -28.50 -26.96
N GLN A 3 17.56 -28.74 -28.27
CA GLN A 3 16.97 -27.80 -29.24
C GLN A 3 15.48 -27.50 -28.95
N ARG A 4 14.78 -28.39 -28.24
CA ARG A 4 13.41 -28.18 -27.75
C ARG A 4 13.34 -27.22 -26.55
N ASP A 5 14.37 -27.18 -25.70
CA ASP A 5 14.45 -26.26 -24.57
C ASP A 5 14.61 -24.80 -25.05
N LEU A 6 15.33 -24.59 -26.16
CA LEU A 6 15.51 -23.27 -26.78
C LEU A 6 14.24 -22.73 -27.45
N LEU A 7 13.36 -23.61 -27.94
CA LEU A 7 12.09 -23.25 -28.59
C LEU A 7 10.97 -22.91 -27.59
N THR A 8 11.12 -23.32 -26.33
CA THR A 8 10.13 -23.11 -25.26
C THR A 8 10.59 -22.16 -24.16
N ALA A 9 11.88 -21.77 -24.15
CA ALA A 9 12.43 -20.83 -23.19
C ALA A 9 11.87 -19.41 -23.39
N SER A 10 10.88 -19.05 -22.57
CA SER A 10 10.46 -17.66 -22.43
C SER A 10 11.61 -16.83 -21.83
N ALA A 11 12.01 -15.74 -22.50
CA ALA A 11 12.97 -14.76 -21.97
C ALA A 11 12.41 -13.93 -20.79
N ILE A 12 11.17 -14.22 -20.38
CA ILE A 12 10.38 -13.47 -19.41
C ILE A 12 10.01 -14.39 -18.24
N GLU A 13 10.24 -13.88 -17.04
CA GLU A 13 9.78 -14.43 -15.77
C GLU A 13 8.52 -13.68 -15.33
N THR A 14 7.48 -14.39 -14.91
CA THR A 14 6.22 -13.79 -14.45
C THR A 14 5.78 -14.39 -13.11
N GLU A 15 5.45 -13.54 -12.14
CA GLU A 15 4.81 -13.93 -10.88
C GLU A 15 3.43 -13.26 -10.79
N GLY A 16 2.41 -14.04 -10.44
CA GLY A 16 1.04 -13.56 -10.33
C GLY A 16 0.57 -13.45 -8.88
N PHE A 17 -0.12 -12.35 -8.56
CA PHE A 17 -0.78 -12.12 -7.28
C PHE A 17 -2.28 -12.03 -7.52
N THR A 18 -3.04 -13.01 -7.05
CA THR A 18 -4.51 -13.00 -7.11
C THR A 18 -5.07 -12.15 -5.97
N LEU A 19 -5.90 -11.19 -6.31
CA LEU A 19 -6.43 -10.17 -5.42
C LEU A 19 -7.95 -10.13 -5.47
N GLU A 20 -8.58 -9.86 -4.35
CA GLU A 20 -10.01 -9.54 -4.24
C GLU A 20 -10.18 -8.08 -3.83
N THR A 21 -11.00 -7.30 -4.53
CA THR A 21 -11.38 -5.96 -4.07
C THR A 21 -12.25 -6.06 -2.81
N LEU A 22 -11.84 -5.42 -1.71
CA LEU A 22 -12.67 -5.37 -0.49
C LEU A 22 -13.56 -4.12 -0.44
N THR A 23 -13.14 -3.06 -1.15
CA THR A 23 -13.85 -1.78 -1.19
C THR A 23 -13.81 -1.22 -2.61
N PRO A 24 -14.72 -0.31 -2.97
CA PRO A 24 -14.78 0.25 -4.31
C PRO A 24 -13.43 0.84 -4.75
N LEU A 25 -12.92 0.36 -5.88
CA LEU A 25 -11.67 0.81 -6.48
C LEU A 25 -11.98 1.89 -7.53
N PHE A 26 -11.80 3.15 -7.14
CA PHE A 26 -12.01 4.31 -8.00
C PHE A 26 -10.79 4.54 -8.88
N MET A 27 -10.96 4.42 -10.20
CA MET A 27 -9.85 4.55 -11.15
C MET A 27 -10.13 5.71 -12.11
N HIS A 28 -9.07 6.37 -12.55
CA HIS A 28 -9.16 7.43 -13.55
C HIS A 28 -8.74 6.86 -14.91
N GLY A 29 -9.65 6.87 -15.87
CA GLY A 29 -9.48 6.34 -17.24
C GLY A 29 -10.68 6.70 -18.11
N ASN A 30 -10.61 6.42 -19.41
CA ASN A 30 -11.77 6.65 -20.30
C ASN A 30 -12.90 5.69 -19.90
N ARG A 31 -14.17 6.16 -19.84
CA ARG A 31 -15.31 5.40 -19.31
C ARG A 31 -15.53 4.03 -19.98
N LYS A 32 -15.07 3.86 -21.22
CA LYS A 32 -15.14 2.60 -21.98
C LYS A 32 -14.05 1.59 -21.59
N ASN A 33 -12.91 2.06 -21.10
CA ASN A 33 -11.76 1.25 -20.68
C ASN A 33 -11.22 1.86 -19.38
N LEU A 34 -11.76 1.44 -18.24
CA LEU A 34 -11.17 1.74 -16.94
C LEU A 34 -9.87 0.96 -16.81
N GLU A 35 -8.86 1.46 -17.49
CA GLU A 35 -7.51 0.95 -17.41
C GLU A 35 -6.97 1.28 -16.03
N VAL A 36 -6.61 0.25 -15.24
CA VAL A 36 -5.56 0.46 -14.26
C VAL A 36 -4.34 0.81 -15.06
N ARG A 37 -4.04 2.10 -15.16
CA ARG A 37 -2.75 2.53 -15.67
C ARG A 37 -1.71 1.84 -14.80
N VAL A 38 -1.07 0.82 -15.35
CA VAL A 38 0.08 0.10 -14.82
C VAL A 38 1.12 1.05 -14.20
N PRO A 39 1.37 2.27 -14.75
CA PRO A 39 2.19 3.30 -14.10
C PRO A 39 1.80 3.63 -12.64
N SER A 40 0.54 3.46 -12.24
CA SER A 40 0.09 3.70 -10.87
C SER A 40 0.58 2.65 -9.88
N ILE A 41 0.62 1.36 -10.25
CA ILE A 41 1.04 0.28 -9.34
C ILE A 41 2.53 0.37 -9.07
N LYS A 42 3.35 0.56 -10.11
CA LYS A 42 4.80 0.73 -9.94
C LYS A 42 5.12 1.99 -9.10
N GLY A 43 4.38 3.07 -9.28
CA GLY A 43 4.52 4.26 -8.44
C GLY A 43 4.20 4.00 -6.96
N VAL A 44 3.15 3.22 -6.68
CA VAL A 44 2.80 2.81 -5.32
C VAL A 44 3.85 1.86 -4.74
N LEU A 45 4.34 0.89 -5.52
CA LEU A 45 5.43 -0.01 -5.10
C LEU A 45 6.71 0.76 -4.76
N ARG A 46 7.12 1.68 -5.64
CA ARG A 46 8.27 2.57 -5.42
C ARG A 46 8.08 3.40 -4.15
N TYR A 47 6.88 3.93 -3.91
CA TYR A 47 6.56 4.65 -2.68
C TYR A 47 6.78 3.77 -1.45
N TRP A 48 6.22 2.56 -1.42
CA TRP A 48 6.35 1.64 -0.29
C TRP A 48 7.76 1.08 -0.12
N TRP A 49 8.52 0.90 -1.21
CA TRP A 49 9.95 0.60 -1.14
C TRP A 49 10.70 1.70 -0.39
N ARG A 50 10.47 2.98 -0.74
CA ARG A 50 11.09 4.13 -0.05
C ARG A 50 10.77 4.18 1.43
N THR A 51 9.59 3.71 1.85
CA THR A 51 9.19 3.77 3.26
C THR A 51 10.05 2.94 4.21
N LEU A 52 10.80 1.98 3.67
CA LEU A 52 11.73 1.13 4.41
C LEU A 52 13.20 1.55 4.23
N GLN A 53 13.48 2.65 3.53
CA GLN A 53 14.85 3.12 3.30
C GLN A 53 15.24 4.22 4.28
N ASP A 54 16.44 4.13 4.83
CA ASP A 54 16.97 5.09 5.81
C ASP A 54 18.05 6.02 5.22
N SER A 55 18.51 5.77 3.99
CA SER A 55 19.61 6.52 3.38
C SER A 55 19.17 7.84 2.70
N PRO A 56 20.00 8.90 2.75
CA PRO A 56 19.73 10.19 2.09
C PRO A 56 19.93 10.19 0.55
N SER A 57 19.57 11.35 -0.02
CA SER A 57 18.99 11.60 -1.34
C SER A 57 19.65 10.98 -2.59
N LYS A 58 20.97 11.10 -2.79
CA LYS A 58 21.59 10.68 -4.07
C LYS A 58 21.69 9.16 -4.21
N GLU A 59 22.15 8.48 -3.16
CA GLU A 59 22.28 7.02 -3.16
C GLU A 59 20.91 6.35 -3.19
N LEU A 60 19.93 6.91 -2.49
CA LEU A 60 18.54 6.46 -2.57
C LEU A 60 18.01 6.54 -4.02
N ILE A 61 18.22 7.65 -4.72
CA ILE A 61 17.78 7.82 -6.11
C ILE A 61 18.49 6.82 -7.03
N LYS A 62 19.79 6.57 -6.82
CA LYS A 62 20.55 5.59 -7.60
C LYS A 62 19.99 4.18 -7.42
N ARG A 63 19.80 3.73 -6.17
CA ARG A 63 19.22 2.42 -5.82
C ARG A 63 17.79 2.27 -6.37
N GLU A 64 16.98 3.31 -6.21
CA GLU A 64 15.62 3.36 -6.74
C GLU A 64 15.58 3.27 -8.27
N THR A 65 16.50 3.97 -8.95
CA THR A 65 16.62 3.94 -10.41
C THR A 65 17.07 2.58 -10.92
N ALA A 66 18.01 1.92 -10.23
CA ALA A 66 18.42 0.56 -10.57
C ALA A 66 17.27 -0.44 -10.46
N LYS A 67 16.41 -0.32 -9.44
CA LYS A 67 15.29 -1.24 -9.20
C LYS A 67 14.05 -0.95 -10.04
N PHE A 68 13.73 0.32 -10.28
CA PHE A 68 12.47 0.72 -10.90
C PHE A 68 12.62 1.45 -12.24
N GLY A 69 13.84 1.71 -12.69
CA GLY A 69 14.14 2.57 -13.84
C GLY A 69 13.94 4.07 -13.52
N GLY A 70 14.40 4.92 -14.43
CA GLY A 70 14.36 6.36 -14.23
C GLY A 70 14.98 7.13 -15.39
N ILE A 71 14.68 8.43 -15.44
CA ILE A 71 15.23 9.38 -16.42
C ILE A 71 16.29 10.29 -15.82
N THR A 72 16.65 10.08 -14.55
CA THR A 72 17.59 10.92 -13.80
C THR A 72 19.02 10.39 -13.97
N GLY A 73 19.88 11.15 -14.67
CA GLY A 73 21.28 10.81 -15.01
C GLY A 73 21.58 11.05 -16.50
N ASP A 74 22.83 10.82 -16.94
CA ASP A 74 23.27 11.05 -18.34
C ASP A 74 22.67 10.06 -19.36
N GLN A 75 22.08 8.96 -18.90
CA GLN A 75 21.43 7.93 -19.72
C GLN A 75 20.16 7.43 -19.00
N GLY A 76 19.00 7.52 -19.65
CA GLY A 76 17.75 6.99 -19.11
C GLY A 76 17.80 5.45 -18.99
N CYS A 77 17.36 4.91 -17.84
CA CYS A 77 17.35 3.47 -17.60
C CYS A 77 15.94 2.90 -17.68
N ARG A 78 15.77 1.87 -18.54
CA ARG A 78 14.52 1.10 -18.62
C ARG A 78 14.30 0.33 -17.32
N SER A 79 13.07 0.37 -16.82
CA SER A 79 12.65 -0.38 -15.63
C SER A 79 12.84 -1.89 -15.81
N PRO A 80 13.51 -2.60 -14.87
CA PRO A 80 13.69 -4.05 -14.92
C PRO A 80 12.40 -4.82 -14.54
N VAL A 81 11.44 -4.13 -13.92
CA VAL A 81 10.14 -4.69 -13.53
C VAL A 81 8.98 -4.00 -14.26
N ARG A 82 8.05 -4.82 -14.73
CA ARG A 82 6.80 -4.39 -15.36
C ARG A 82 5.64 -5.00 -14.60
N PHE A 83 4.52 -4.29 -14.58
CA PHE A 83 3.28 -4.82 -14.02
C PHE A 83 2.23 -4.93 -15.12
N ARG A 84 1.34 -5.91 -15.02
CA ARG A 84 0.08 -5.97 -15.77
C ARG A 84 -1.02 -6.26 -14.78
N LEU A 85 -2.17 -5.63 -14.96
CA LEU A 85 -3.36 -5.99 -14.20
C LEU A 85 -4.35 -6.63 -15.14
N GLU A 86 -4.73 -7.87 -14.84
CA GLU A 86 -5.79 -8.59 -15.53
C GLU A 86 -7.07 -8.43 -14.70
N LEU A 87 -8.13 -7.99 -15.37
CA LEU A 87 -9.46 -7.83 -14.80
C LEU A 87 -10.32 -8.99 -15.31
N SER A 88 -10.81 -9.84 -14.41
CA SER A 88 -11.80 -10.88 -14.75
C SER A 88 -13.17 -10.22 -14.81
N GLU A 89 -13.86 -10.24 -15.95
CA GLU A 89 -15.23 -9.70 -16.19
C GLU A 89 -15.80 -8.82 -15.06
N THR A 90 -15.18 -7.66 -14.83
CA THR A 90 -15.46 -6.89 -13.62
C THR A 90 -16.76 -6.13 -13.77
N LYS A 91 -17.65 -6.25 -12.77
CA LYS A 91 -18.84 -5.41 -12.71
C LYS A 91 -18.44 -3.99 -12.36
N MET A 92 -18.58 -3.11 -13.35
CA MET A 92 -18.48 -1.68 -13.15
C MET A 92 -19.70 -1.18 -12.39
N ASP A 93 -19.46 -0.49 -11.28
CA ASP A 93 -20.52 0.06 -10.44
C ASP A 93 -20.25 1.52 -10.10
N SER A 94 -21.25 2.18 -9.53
CA SER A 94 -21.20 3.55 -9.06
C SER A 94 -21.21 3.55 -7.54
N SER A 95 -20.12 4.03 -6.93
CA SER A 95 -19.97 4.03 -5.47
C SER A 95 -19.77 5.44 -4.91
N PRO A 96 -20.19 5.74 -3.67
CA PRO A 96 -19.98 7.05 -3.08
C PRO A 96 -18.49 7.27 -2.78
N LEU A 97 -17.92 8.33 -3.35
CA LEU A 97 -16.52 8.68 -3.16
C LEU A 97 -16.22 9.11 -1.71
N LEU A 98 -17.24 9.70 -1.05
CA LEU A 98 -17.22 10.15 0.34
C LEU A 98 -18.33 9.43 1.13
N PRO A 99 -18.11 8.17 1.57
CA PRO A 99 -19.16 7.35 2.16
C PRO A 99 -19.73 7.93 3.46
N HIS A 100 -18.92 8.66 4.22
CA HIS A 100 -19.33 9.31 5.47
C HIS A 100 -20.35 10.46 5.31
N ARG A 101 -20.59 10.95 4.08
CA ARG A 101 -21.57 12.01 3.85
C ARG A 101 -22.96 11.41 3.71
N THR A 102 -23.88 11.86 4.55
CA THR A 102 -25.29 11.48 4.50
C THR A 102 -26.06 12.27 3.44
N SER A 103 -25.74 13.56 3.25
CA SER A 103 -26.32 14.43 2.22
C SER A 103 -25.38 14.67 1.03
N LYS A 104 -25.93 14.91 -0.16
CA LYS A 104 -25.19 15.24 -1.41
C LYS A 104 -24.06 14.23 -1.72
N LYS A 105 -24.37 12.93 -1.68
CA LYS A 105 -23.42 11.87 -2.04
C LYS A 105 -22.99 12.01 -3.49
N ARG A 106 -21.71 12.27 -3.72
CA ARG A 106 -21.11 12.23 -5.06
C ARG A 106 -20.69 10.81 -5.35
N TYR A 107 -21.36 10.19 -6.31
CA TYR A 107 -21.01 8.89 -6.82
C TYR A 107 -19.97 9.01 -7.93
N SER A 108 -19.15 7.97 -8.08
CA SER A 108 -18.13 7.90 -9.13
C SER A 108 -18.01 6.45 -9.59
N PRO A 109 -17.73 6.22 -10.89
CA PRO A 109 -17.46 4.88 -11.39
C PRO A 109 -16.31 4.22 -10.63
N ALA A 110 -16.49 2.95 -10.28
CA ALA A 110 -15.52 2.14 -9.58
C ALA A 110 -15.67 0.66 -9.97
N ILE A 111 -14.58 -0.09 -9.86
CA ILE A 111 -14.69 -1.54 -9.74
C ILE A 111 -15.32 -1.81 -8.37
N GLY A 112 -16.41 -2.58 -8.34
CA GLY A 112 -17.12 -2.94 -7.10
C GLY A 112 -16.26 -3.72 -6.11
N ALA A 113 -16.81 -3.98 -4.92
CA ALA A 113 -16.22 -4.93 -4.00
C ALA A 113 -16.42 -6.38 -4.50
N HIS A 114 -15.64 -7.31 -3.95
CA HIS A 114 -15.64 -8.74 -4.23
C HIS A 114 -15.41 -9.08 -5.72
N GLN A 115 -14.58 -8.28 -6.39
CA GLN A 115 -14.13 -8.55 -7.75
C GLN A 115 -12.73 -9.16 -7.72
N SER A 116 -12.51 -10.17 -8.54
CA SER A 116 -11.19 -10.80 -8.70
C SER A 116 -10.32 -9.98 -9.67
N LEU A 117 -9.07 -9.77 -9.28
CA LEU A 117 -8.04 -9.08 -10.05
C LEU A 117 -6.77 -9.91 -10.00
N ARG A 118 -6.00 -9.93 -11.08
CA ARG A 118 -4.68 -10.58 -11.08
C ARG A 118 -3.59 -9.58 -11.42
N LEU A 119 -2.72 -9.32 -10.45
CA LEU A 119 -1.54 -8.48 -10.63
C LEU A 119 -0.37 -9.36 -11.08
N LEU A 120 0.11 -9.15 -12.30
CA LEU A 120 1.29 -9.83 -12.82
C LEU A 120 2.50 -8.92 -12.66
N MET A 121 3.53 -9.43 -11.98
CA MET A 121 4.86 -8.87 -11.93
C MET A 121 5.72 -9.59 -12.98
N VAL A 122 6.36 -8.82 -13.85
CA VAL A 122 7.03 -9.34 -15.05
C VAL A 122 8.46 -8.79 -15.12
N HIS A 123 9.42 -9.69 -15.26
CA HIS A 123 10.85 -9.39 -15.42
C HIS A 123 11.39 -10.05 -16.68
N LEU A 124 12.45 -9.50 -17.26
CA LEU A 124 13.30 -10.32 -18.14
C LEU A 124 14.08 -11.29 -17.26
N LYS A 125 14.35 -12.50 -17.73
CA LYS A 125 15.04 -13.53 -16.94
C LYS A 125 16.39 -13.03 -16.38
N ARG A 126 17.18 -12.35 -17.22
CA ARG A 126 18.44 -11.71 -16.82
C ARG A 126 18.29 -10.70 -15.67
N ASP A 127 17.17 -9.96 -15.66
CA ASP A 127 16.92 -8.94 -14.64
C ASP A 127 16.38 -9.62 -13.38
N ALA A 128 15.57 -10.66 -13.52
CA ALA A 128 15.02 -11.44 -12.41
C ALA A 128 16.12 -12.09 -11.56
N GLU A 129 17.13 -12.67 -12.22
CA GLU A 129 18.29 -13.34 -11.60
C GLU A 129 19.40 -12.37 -11.18
N SER A 130 19.30 -11.09 -11.55
CA SER A 130 20.29 -10.09 -11.15
C SER A 130 20.27 -9.88 -9.63
N ALA A 131 21.43 -9.50 -9.07
CA ALA A 131 21.57 -9.28 -7.64
C ALA A 131 20.64 -8.14 -7.16
N GLY A 132 19.78 -8.49 -6.22
CA GLY A 132 19.03 -7.55 -5.39
C GLY A 132 19.84 -7.13 -4.16
N GLU A 133 19.16 -6.59 -3.17
CA GLU A 133 19.76 -6.29 -1.85
C GLU A 133 19.78 -7.50 -0.93
N ASP A 134 20.70 -7.49 0.03
CA ASP A 134 20.69 -8.39 1.18
C ASP A 134 20.66 -9.90 0.82
N GLY A 135 21.32 -10.25 -0.29
CA GLY A 135 21.44 -11.63 -0.79
C GLY A 135 20.23 -12.13 -1.59
N LEU A 136 19.23 -11.29 -1.83
CA LEU A 136 18.06 -11.61 -2.64
C LEU A 136 18.36 -11.44 -4.14
N THR A 137 17.68 -12.20 -4.98
CA THR A 137 17.53 -11.81 -6.39
C THR A 137 16.60 -10.62 -6.53
N LEU A 138 16.72 -9.85 -7.62
CA LEU A 138 15.87 -8.70 -7.86
C LEU A 138 14.38 -9.09 -7.98
N LYS A 139 14.06 -10.29 -8.46
CA LYS A 139 12.68 -10.81 -8.50
C LYS A 139 12.14 -11.05 -7.09
N GLU A 140 12.90 -11.73 -6.23
CA GLU A 140 12.50 -12.02 -4.85
C GLU A 140 12.31 -10.74 -4.05
N GLU A 141 13.23 -9.79 -4.17
CA GLU A 141 13.12 -8.48 -3.53
C GLU A 141 11.84 -7.77 -3.97
N HIS A 142 11.57 -7.69 -5.28
CA HIS A 142 10.33 -7.09 -5.77
C HIS A 142 9.08 -7.83 -5.27
N SER A 143 9.08 -9.17 -5.22
CA SER A 143 7.95 -9.95 -4.70
C SER A 143 7.67 -9.59 -3.24
N LEU A 144 8.70 -9.47 -2.40
CA LEU A 144 8.57 -9.05 -1.01
C LEU A 144 7.99 -7.64 -0.88
N TYR A 145 8.46 -6.67 -1.68
CA TYR A 145 7.90 -5.32 -1.67
C TYR A 145 6.47 -5.25 -2.23
N VAL A 146 6.11 -6.12 -3.18
CA VAL A 146 4.71 -6.23 -3.65
C VAL A 146 3.83 -6.73 -2.51
N ARG A 147 4.25 -7.75 -1.76
CA ARG A 147 3.52 -8.24 -0.58
C ARG A 147 3.41 -7.17 0.51
N TRP A 148 4.49 -6.42 0.76
CA TRP A 148 4.50 -5.27 1.68
C TRP A 148 3.48 -4.19 1.27
N MET A 149 3.50 -3.80 -0.01
CA MET A 149 2.54 -2.86 -0.58
C MET A 149 1.09 -3.38 -0.46
N LEU A 150 0.85 -4.64 -0.81
CA LEU A 150 -0.49 -5.26 -0.75
C LEU A 150 -1.00 -5.39 0.69
N LEU A 151 -0.12 -5.47 1.69
CA LEU A 151 -0.51 -5.46 3.09
C LEU A 151 -0.98 -4.07 3.54
N LEU A 152 -0.26 -3.00 3.17
CA LEU A 152 -0.45 -1.66 3.75
C LEU A 152 -1.21 -0.65 2.88
N SER A 153 -1.39 -0.92 1.59
CA SER A 153 -1.95 0.04 0.63
C SER A 153 -3.39 -0.23 0.21
N GLY A 154 -4.10 0.83 -0.19
CA GLY A 154 -5.18 0.72 -1.17
C GLY A 154 -4.69 1.22 -2.54
N PHE A 155 -5.53 1.10 -3.56
CA PHE A 155 -5.24 1.58 -4.92
C PHE A 155 -6.29 2.59 -5.39
N GLY A 156 -5.93 3.44 -6.36
CA GLY A 156 -6.85 4.40 -6.96
C GLY A 156 -7.13 5.65 -6.13
N GLN A 157 -8.21 6.35 -6.47
CA GLN A 157 -8.61 7.58 -5.80
C GLN A 157 -9.03 7.29 -4.37
N ARG A 158 -8.66 8.18 -3.43
CA ARG A 158 -8.99 8.03 -2.00
C ARG A 158 -8.40 6.76 -1.35
N ALA A 159 -7.38 6.14 -1.96
CA ALA A 159 -6.69 4.95 -1.43
C ALA A 159 -6.26 5.06 0.04
N ARG A 160 -5.81 6.25 0.46
CA ARG A 160 -5.40 6.51 1.87
C ARG A 160 -6.56 6.64 2.85
N ARG A 161 -7.80 6.65 2.36
CA ARG A 161 -9.04 6.79 3.13
C ARG A 161 -9.94 5.57 2.94
N GLY A 162 -9.33 4.39 2.78
CA GLY A 162 -10.01 3.10 2.78
C GLY A 162 -10.65 2.69 1.45
N ALA A 163 -10.55 3.48 0.38
CA ALA A 163 -11.02 3.06 -0.94
C ALA A 163 -9.97 2.19 -1.67
N GLY A 164 -10.43 1.34 -2.60
CA GLY A 164 -9.56 0.45 -3.37
C GLY A 164 -8.68 -0.46 -2.53
N ALA A 165 -9.12 -0.80 -1.31
CA ALA A 165 -8.53 -1.85 -0.51
C ALA A 165 -8.72 -3.19 -1.21
N VAL A 166 -7.66 -4.01 -1.23
CA VAL A 166 -7.65 -5.35 -1.81
C VAL A 166 -7.13 -6.35 -0.80
N GLN A 167 -7.57 -7.60 -0.90
CA GLN A 167 -7.01 -8.73 -0.16
C GLN A 167 -6.19 -9.58 -1.12
N TYR A 168 -4.93 -9.85 -0.79
CA TYR A 168 -4.13 -10.85 -1.49
C TYR A 168 -4.50 -12.25 -0.97
N GLU A 169 -4.76 -13.20 -1.86
CA GLU A 169 -5.16 -14.57 -1.48
C GLU A 169 -4.10 -15.30 -0.63
N GLY A 170 -2.81 -14.96 -0.81
CA GLY A 170 -1.73 -15.49 0.02
C GLY A 170 -1.73 -14.98 1.47
N PHE A 171 -2.60 -14.02 1.81
CA PHE A 171 -2.78 -13.54 3.18
C PHE A 171 -4.09 -14.07 3.76
N GLN A 172 -3.98 -15.12 4.59
CA GLN A 172 -5.09 -15.78 5.27
C GLN A 172 -5.00 -15.54 6.78
N TRP A 173 -5.46 -14.38 7.23
CA TRP A 173 -5.40 -14.00 8.64
C TRP A 173 -6.68 -14.39 9.38
N ARG A 174 -6.52 -14.98 10.57
CA ARG A 174 -7.59 -15.29 11.52
C ARG A 174 -7.71 -14.21 12.61
N THR A 175 -6.58 -13.62 12.98
CA THR A 175 -6.46 -12.60 14.02
C THR A 175 -5.58 -11.43 13.57
N SER A 176 -5.64 -10.32 14.29
CA SER A 176 -4.72 -9.19 14.08
C SER A 176 -3.25 -9.56 14.33
N SER A 177 -2.98 -10.54 15.18
CA SER A 177 -1.63 -11.06 15.41
C SER A 177 -1.04 -11.71 14.15
N ASP A 178 -1.87 -12.29 13.28
CA ASP A 178 -1.39 -12.84 12.00
C ASP A 178 -0.90 -11.74 11.05
N ILE A 179 -1.53 -10.55 11.09
CA ILE A 179 -1.03 -9.37 10.36
C ILE A 179 0.34 -8.96 10.93
N GLN A 180 0.47 -8.91 12.26
CA GLN A 180 1.74 -8.57 12.91
C GLN A 180 2.85 -9.56 12.55
N ASN A 181 2.54 -10.86 12.53
CA ASN A 181 3.47 -11.92 12.12
C ASN A 181 3.87 -11.77 10.66
N THR A 182 2.93 -11.43 9.77
CA THR A 182 3.23 -11.18 8.35
C THR A 182 4.14 -9.95 8.18
N LEU A 183 3.90 -8.87 8.93
CA LEU A 183 4.79 -7.70 8.95
C LEU A 183 6.20 -8.09 9.39
N ARG A 184 6.32 -8.90 10.45
CA ARG A 184 7.60 -9.39 10.97
C ARG A 184 8.34 -10.24 9.95
N ASP A 185 7.66 -11.22 9.34
CA ASP A 185 8.25 -12.08 8.30
C ASP A 185 8.79 -11.26 7.14
N LEU A 186 7.96 -10.35 6.58
CA LEU A 186 8.37 -9.52 5.45
C LEU A 186 9.58 -8.64 5.79
N LEU A 187 9.59 -8.01 6.96
CA LEU A 187 10.72 -7.18 7.40
C LEU A 187 11.99 -8.01 7.64
N THR A 188 11.87 -9.20 8.22
CA THR A 188 12.99 -10.12 8.46
C THR A 188 13.61 -10.57 7.14
N ARG A 189 12.78 -10.94 6.17
CA ARG A 189 13.22 -11.36 4.82
C ARG A 189 13.83 -10.22 4.03
N LEU A 190 13.36 -8.98 4.25
CA LEU A 190 13.94 -7.77 3.67
C LEU A 190 15.16 -7.23 4.45
N LYS A 191 15.55 -7.85 5.58
CA LYS A 191 16.61 -7.35 6.48
C LYS A 191 16.39 -5.89 6.91
N ARG A 192 15.16 -5.59 7.32
CA ARG A 192 14.72 -4.27 7.80
C ARG A 192 14.08 -4.31 9.19
N ASP A 193 13.99 -5.47 9.82
CA ASP A 193 13.35 -5.69 11.11
C ASP A 193 14.08 -4.99 12.28
N ASP A 194 15.40 -4.80 12.19
CA ASP A 194 16.19 -4.11 13.22
C ASP A 194 15.69 -2.69 13.53
N ALA A 195 15.13 -1.99 12.55
CA ALA A 195 14.61 -0.64 12.72
C ALA A 195 13.26 -0.60 13.46
N PHE A 196 12.62 -1.74 13.70
CA PHE A 196 11.26 -1.81 14.22
C PHE A 196 11.13 -2.68 15.47
N GLN A 197 10.15 -2.33 16.28
CA GLN A 197 9.64 -3.13 17.38
C GLN A 197 8.19 -3.53 17.09
N PHE A 198 7.79 -4.64 17.70
CA PHE A 198 6.46 -5.22 17.57
C PHE A 198 5.80 -5.18 18.95
N PRO A 199 4.94 -4.17 19.21
CA PRO A 199 4.27 -4.04 20.49
C PRO A 199 3.32 -5.20 20.79
N PRO A 200 2.93 -5.41 22.05
CA PRO A 200 1.96 -6.43 22.42
C PRO A 200 0.61 -6.27 21.69
N PRO A 201 -0.10 -7.36 21.34
CA PRO A 201 -1.35 -7.31 20.58
C PRO A 201 -2.43 -6.40 21.18
N GLU A 202 -2.52 -6.33 22.51
CA GLU A 202 -3.50 -5.52 23.25
C GLU A 202 -3.36 -4.01 23.00
N SER A 203 -2.20 -3.55 22.52
CA SER A 203 -1.98 -2.13 22.22
C SER A 203 -2.69 -1.63 20.95
N GLY A 204 -3.15 -2.55 20.08
CA GLY A 204 -3.61 -2.23 18.72
C GLY A 204 -2.51 -1.70 17.78
N CYS A 205 -1.27 -1.53 18.27
CA CYS A 205 -0.11 -1.12 17.48
C CYS A 205 0.65 -2.38 17.03
N LEU A 206 0.62 -2.67 15.73
CA LEU A 206 1.23 -3.86 15.16
C LEU A 206 2.73 -3.69 14.93
N LEU A 207 3.16 -2.48 14.57
CA LEU A 207 4.55 -2.18 14.23
C LEU A 207 4.86 -0.76 14.66
N ARG A 208 6.05 -0.53 15.20
CA ARG A 208 6.54 0.81 15.50
C ARG A 208 8.03 0.90 15.20
N ARG A 209 8.47 1.99 14.58
CA ARG A 209 9.89 2.26 14.39
C ARG A 209 10.53 2.57 15.75
N LYS A 210 11.72 2.00 16.02
CA LYS A 210 12.48 2.23 17.27
C LYS A 210 12.99 3.67 17.35
N GLU A 211 13.58 4.13 16.26
CA GLU A 211 14.18 5.44 16.15
C GLU A 211 13.32 6.42 15.36
N LYS A 212 13.56 7.72 15.59
CA LYS A 212 12.84 8.75 14.85
C LYS A 212 13.28 8.74 13.37
N PRO A 213 12.33 8.67 12.44
CA PRO A 213 12.66 8.67 11.01
C PRO A 213 13.28 10.01 10.57
N GLN A 214 14.30 9.93 9.71
CA GLN A 214 14.90 11.09 9.07
C GLN A 214 13.93 11.66 8.02
N ARG A 215 13.50 12.92 8.18
CA ARG A 215 12.41 13.55 7.41
C ARG A 215 12.76 13.92 5.95
N ILE A 216 13.46 13.04 5.25
CA ILE A 216 14.02 13.25 3.92
C ILE A 216 13.04 12.75 2.83
N HIS A 217 12.33 11.67 3.12
CA HIS A 217 11.27 11.08 2.30
C HIS A 217 10.24 10.38 3.20
N PRO A 218 9.09 9.92 2.66
CA PRO A 218 8.13 9.13 3.43
C PRO A 218 8.80 7.87 3.99
N GLN A 219 8.83 7.73 5.31
CA GLN A 219 9.31 6.56 6.05
C GLN A 219 8.22 6.08 7.00
N ILE A 220 8.06 4.77 7.16
CA ILE A 220 7.08 4.23 8.10
C ILE A 220 7.50 4.53 9.54
N ASN A 221 6.53 5.04 10.30
CA ASN A 221 6.66 5.30 11.73
C ASN A 221 5.93 4.24 12.55
N ALA A 222 4.68 3.92 12.21
CA ALA A 222 3.90 2.92 12.92
C ALA A 222 2.75 2.34 12.06
N VAL A 223 2.31 1.14 12.43
CA VAL A 223 1.14 0.46 11.88
C VAL A 223 0.20 0.09 13.04
N TRP A 224 -1.09 0.36 12.88
CA TRP A 224 -2.13 -0.03 13.82
C TRP A 224 -3.24 -0.81 13.13
N VAL A 225 -3.97 -1.55 13.94
CA VAL A 225 -5.23 -2.19 13.61
C VAL A 225 -6.33 -1.58 14.47
N GLY A 226 -7.44 -1.21 13.86
CA GLY A 226 -8.62 -0.76 14.60
C GLY A 226 -9.67 -1.85 14.76
N GLU A 227 -10.82 -1.44 15.26
CA GLU A 227 -11.92 -2.33 15.63
C GLU A 227 -12.54 -3.02 14.39
N PRO A 228 -12.85 -4.33 14.49
CA PRO A 228 -13.42 -5.10 13.40
C PRO A 228 -14.87 -4.70 13.08
N SER A 229 -15.32 -5.06 11.88
CA SER A 229 -16.70 -4.97 11.42
C SER A 229 -16.98 -6.08 10.42
N LEU A 230 -18.20 -6.60 10.39
CA LEU A 230 -18.62 -7.62 9.41
C LEU A 230 -18.75 -7.08 7.98
N SER A 231 -18.64 -5.76 7.78
CA SER A 231 -18.71 -5.12 6.47
C SER A 231 -17.47 -4.27 6.20
N ALA A 232 -16.77 -4.57 5.11
CA ALA A 232 -15.65 -3.78 4.61
C ALA A 232 -16.07 -2.33 4.28
N GLU A 233 -17.28 -2.13 3.78
CA GLU A 233 -17.82 -0.81 3.48
C GLU A 233 -18.06 0.00 4.76
N LYS A 234 -18.55 -0.61 5.83
CA LYS A 234 -18.66 0.07 7.15
C LYS A 234 -17.29 0.48 7.68
N VAL A 235 -16.26 -0.36 7.52
CA VAL A 235 -14.88 0.00 7.87
C VAL A 235 -14.41 1.20 7.05
N ARG A 236 -14.62 1.17 5.72
CA ARG A 236 -14.30 2.30 4.83
C ARG A 236 -15.01 3.58 5.23
N GLU A 237 -16.29 3.49 5.59
CA GLU A 237 -17.06 4.63 6.05
C GLU A 237 -16.49 5.23 7.34
N ARG A 238 -16.14 4.38 8.32
CA ARG A 238 -15.47 4.79 9.56
C ARG A 238 -14.13 5.48 9.28
N ILE A 239 -13.29 4.91 8.41
CA ILE A 239 -12.02 5.53 7.98
C ILE A 239 -12.28 6.91 7.37
N SER A 240 -13.26 7.02 6.47
CA SER A 240 -13.57 8.29 5.83
C SER A 240 -14.13 9.31 6.82
N ARG A 241 -14.88 8.87 7.83
CA ARG A 241 -15.44 9.71 8.90
C ARG A 241 -14.36 10.17 9.87
N ALA A 242 -13.43 9.30 10.25
CA ALA A 242 -12.25 9.63 11.06
C ALA A 242 -11.44 10.73 10.36
N GLY A 243 -11.18 10.57 9.06
CA GLY A 243 -10.46 11.57 8.27
C GLY A 243 -11.17 12.92 8.16
N HIS A 244 -12.50 12.95 8.27
CA HIS A 244 -13.27 14.19 8.30
C HIS A 244 -13.25 14.84 9.70
N ARG A 245 -13.57 14.06 10.75
CA ARG A 245 -13.73 14.56 12.12
C ARG A 245 -12.40 14.94 12.79
N ALA A 246 -11.33 14.22 12.48
CA ALA A 246 -10.03 14.45 13.08
C ALA A 246 -9.21 15.54 12.37
N ASN A 247 -9.59 15.91 11.14
CA ASN A 247 -8.83 16.86 10.32
C ASN A 247 -9.32 18.32 10.46
N SER A 248 -9.57 18.76 11.70
CA SER A 248 -9.92 20.14 12.03
C SER A 248 -8.70 21.08 12.03
N GLY A 249 -8.92 22.40 11.99
CA GLY A 249 -7.88 23.39 12.32
C GLY A 249 -6.69 23.48 11.35
N GLY A 250 -6.93 23.53 10.04
CA GLY A 250 -5.87 23.74 9.03
C GLY A 250 -5.44 22.50 8.25
N GLY A 251 -6.02 21.34 8.54
CA GLY A 251 -5.83 20.12 7.75
C GLY A 251 -4.53 19.34 8.02
N PRO A 252 -4.17 19.05 9.30
CA PRO A 252 -2.92 18.36 9.64
C PRO A 252 -2.82 16.93 9.12
N LEU A 253 -3.95 16.30 8.82
CA LEU A 253 -4.03 14.98 8.20
C LEU A 253 -4.16 15.08 6.68
N GLY A 254 -3.77 16.20 6.08
CA GLY A 254 -3.80 16.46 4.65
C GLY A 254 -4.77 17.56 4.26
N SER A 255 -4.36 18.35 3.27
CA SER A 255 -5.16 19.44 2.70
C SER A 255 -5.05 19.44 1.17
N SER A 256 -6.09 19.94 0.49
CA SER A 256 -6.04 20.21 -0.95
C SER A 256 -5.44 21.58 -1.26
N LYS A 257 -5.42 22.50 -0.28
CA LYS A 257 -4.96 23.89 -0.39
C LYS A 257 -4.32 24.35 0.95
N PRO A 258 -3.00 24.53 1.02
CA PRO A 258 -2.00 24.02 0.07
C PRO A 258 -2.07 22.49 -0.04
N ARG A 259 -1.67 21.93 -1.18
CA ARG A 259 -1.74 20.49 -1.39
C ARG A 259 -0.71 19.78 -0.50
N PHE A 260 -1.21 19.09 0.51
CA PHE A 260 -0.42 18.28 1.41
C PHE A 260 -1.08 16.90 1.57
N ALA A 261 -0.28 15.87 1.42
CA ALA A 261 -0.74 14.50 1.36
C ALA A 261 -0.91 13.94 2.79
N SER A 262 -2.04 13.30 3.11
CA SER A 262 -2.24 12.62 4.40
C SER A 262 -1.08 11.67 4.76
N PRO A 263 -0.43 11.82 5.92
CA PRO A 263 0.58 10.86 6.39
C PRO A 263 -0.04 9.57 6.95
N LEU A 264 -1.36 9.54 7.15
CA LEU A 264 -2.08 8.34 7.52
C LEU A 264 -2.61 7.66 6.26
N HIS A 265 -2.10 6.46 5.98
CA HIS A 265 -2.54 5.55 4.94
C HIS A 265 -3.46 4.50 5.58
N CYS A 266 -4.75 4.53 5.25
CA CYS A 266 -5.72 3.60 5.82
C CYS A 266 -6.29 2.71 4.75
N THR A 267 -6.26 1.40 5.00
CA THR A 267 -6.80 0.35 4.12
C THR A 267 -7.67 -0.60 4.94
N VAL A 268 -8.42 -1.46 4.26
CA VAL A 268 -9.32 -2.45 4.87
C VAL A 268 -8.74 -3.84 4.62
N ARG A 269 -8.72 -4.72 5.62
CA ARG A 269 -8.24 -6.10 5.48
C ARG A 269 -9.24 -7.09 6.05
N ARG A 270 -9.34 -8.25 5.41
CA ARG A 270 -10.14 -9.37 5.90
C ARG A 270 -9.35 -10.12 6.97
N VAL A 271 -9.97 -10.37 8.12
CA VAL A 271 -9.41 -11.11 9.25
C VAL A 271 -10.53 -11.97 9.83
N GLY A 272 -10.35 -13.29 9.79
CA GLY A 272 -11.41 -14.25 10.12
C GLY A 272 -12.66 -14.00 9.28
N GLN A 273 -13.80 -13.84 9.95
CA GLN A 273 -15.11 -13.55 9.33
C GLN A 273 -15.41 -12.06 9.17
N GLY A 274 -14.49 -11.19 9.57
CA GLY A 274 -14.68 -9.74 9.60
C GLY A 274 -13.63 -8.97 8.81
N TYR A 275 -13.73 -7.66 8.93
CA TYR A 275 -12.84 -6.69 8.31
C TYR A 275 -12.33 -5.71 9.34
N VAL A 276 -11.04 -5.40 9.28
CA VAL A 276 -10.39 -4.44 10.18
C VAL A 276 -9.80 -3.28 9.37
N PRO A 277 -9.78 -2.05 9.92
CA PRO A 277 -8.97 -0.98 9.36
C PRO A 277 -7.50 -1.24 9.74
N VAL A 278 -6.61 -1.19 8.75
CA VAL A 278 -5.16 -1.14 8.94
C VAL A 278 -4.69 0.27 8.63
N ILE A 279 -4.02 0.90 9.60
CA ILE A 279 -3.59 2.29 9.55
C ILE A 279 -2.07 2.32 9.57
N THR A 280 -1.45 2.91 8.56
CA THR A 280 0.00 3.15 8.52
C THR A 280 0.27 4.64 8.61
N GLU A 281 1.07 5.05 9.61
CA GLU A 281 1.61 6.40 9.70
C GLU A 281 3.00 6.43 9.06
N VAL A 282 3.16 7.33 8.10
CA VAL A 282 4.47 7.69 7.53
C VAL A 282 4.89 9.07 7.99
N THR A 283 6.18 9.38 7.85
CA THR A 283 6.73 10.71 8.15
C THR A 283 5.91 11.86 7.55
N SER A 284 5.74 12.90 8.37
CA SER A 284 5.09 14.16 8.02
C SER A 284 5.92 15.33 8.50
N ARG A 285 5.85 16.46 7.79
CA ARG A 285 6.46 17.73 8.22
C ARG A 285 5.96 18.16 9.60
N ASP A 286 4.69 17.89 9.90
CA ASP A 286 4.05 18.32 11.13
C ASP A 286 4.05 17.25 12.23
N MET A 287 4.72 16.11 12.05
CA MET A 287 4.65 14.95 12.96
C MET A 287 5.02 15.24 14.42
N GLU A 288 5.87 16.25 14.64
CA GLU A 288 6.30 16.68 15.98
C GLU A 288 5.33 17.67 16.63
N LYS A 289 4.43 18.28 15.86
CA LYS A 289 3.56 19.34 16.35
C LYS A 289 2.35 18.74 17.06
N ASN A 290 1.98 19.31 18.20
CA ASN A 290 0.85 18.82 19.02
C ASN A 290 -0.45 18.72 18.20
N HIS A 291 -0.76 19.73 17.40
CA HIS A 291 -1.97 19.73 16.58
C HIS A 291 -2.06 18.54 15.60
N TYR A 292 -0.91 18.03 15.11
CA TYR A 292 -0.88 16.81 14.31
C TYR A 292 -1.10 15.57 15.20
N ARG A 293 -0.39 15.49 16.32
CA ARG A 293 -0.48 14.36 17.25
C ARG A 293 -1.89 14.18 17.79
N ASP A 294 -2.57 15.28 18.13
CA ASP A 294 -3.96 15.29 18.61
C ASP A 294 -4.92 14.83 17.52
N ALA A 295 -4.76 15.35 16.30
CA ALA A 295 -5.54 14.92 15.15
C ALA A 295 -5.31 13.43 14.83
N ARG A 296 -4.06 12.96 14.88
CA ARG A 296 -3.68 11.57 14.63
C ARG A 296 -4.23 10.65 15.71
N ASN A 297 -4.15 11.02 16.99
CA ASN A 297 -4.73 10.25 18.09
C ASN A 297 -6.26 10.19 17.97
N ARG A 298 -6.93 11.32 17.71
CA ARG A 298 -8.37 11.36 17.49
C ARG A 298 -8.81 10.51 16.30
N PHE A 299 -8.02 10.49 15.22
CA PHE A 299 -8.27 9.64 14.07
C PHE A 299 -8.23 8.16 14.45
N LEU A 300 -7.20 7.76 15.20
CA LEU A 300 -7.00 6.38 15.67
C LEU A 300 -8.10 5.95 16.67
N GLN A 301 -8.48 6.82 17.61
CA GLN A 301 -9.57 6.57 18.57
C GLN A 301 -10.93 6.36 17.87
N ILE A 302 -11.26 7.13 16.82
CA ILE A 302 -12.50 6.91 16.04
C ILE A 302 -12.52 5.52 15.38
N LEU A 303 -11.34 4.97 15.07
CA LEU A 303 -11.19 3.63 14.53
C LEU A 303 -11.06 2.54 15.60
N GLY A 304 -11.21 2.89 16.88
CA GLY A 304 -11.15 1.94 18.00
C GLY A 304 -9.73 1.51 18.36
N VAL A 305 -8.71 2.31 18.02
CA VAL A 305 -7.33 2.07 18.46
C VAL A 305 -7.12 2.79 19.79
N ASN A 306 -6.51 2.10 20.75
CA ASN A 306 -6.09 2.69 22.03
C ASN A 306 -4.74 3.42 21.85
N VAL A 307 -4.70 4.74 22.11
CA VAL A 307 -3.56 5.63 21.82
C VAL A 307 -3.35 6.70 22.85
#